data_AF-A0A7X9KJ23-F1
#
_entry.id   AF-A0A7X9KJ23-F1
#
_cell.length_a   1.000
_cell.length_b   1.000
_cell.length_c   1.000
_cell.angle_alpha   90.00
_cell.angle_beta   90.00
_cell.angle_gamma   90.00
#
_symmetry.space_group_name_H-M   'P 1'
#
loop_
_entity.id
_entity.type
_entity.pdbx_description
1 polymer ?
#
loop_
_entity_poly.entity_id
_entity_poly.type
_entity_poly.pdbx_seq_one_letter_code
_entity_poly.pdbx_strand_id
1 'polypeptide(L)'
;MSTTEAPTFVPPPTRLSLRSVVPVDHLQPVRLGLMFSYLLAYLLWLRLKGLPIDRISVAISVAIFLVCAFVGRSWRTWGILLVDCAFYIVMWLAYEKTRGAADDGFQVFGLFQVGPYPLQVESMRNIDRAMFFGHDPNTVLQDHFWERSVRWYDVVASATYMTHFVFPIIAMAVLWVLSHRQWVRFMKRFATLLGVGCLLFVLLPTAPPWMAAEKYGLFPELQRNAGRGFRHLGFNGFVNDYNVALSNGN
;
A
#
# COMPACT_ATOMS: atom_id res chain seq x y z
N MET A 1 61.67 26.67 -44.77
CA MET A 1 60.25 26.28 -44.70
C MET A 1 60.11 25.25 -43.59
N SER A 2 59.51 25.63 -42.46
CA SER A 2 59.26 24.73 -41.33
C SER A 2 57.91 24.04 -41.58
N THR A 3 57.92 22.73 -41.79
CA THR A 3 56.72 21.91 -41.94
C THR A 3 56.18 21.59 -40.55
N THR A 4 55.12 22.28 -40.14
CA THR A 4 54.32 21.95 -38.96
C THR A 4 53.52 20.68 -39.23
N GLU A 5 53.97 19.54 -38.69
CA GLU A 5 53.16 18.32 -38.66
C GLU A 5 51.92 18.53 -37.79
N ALA A 6 50.75 18.16 -38.32
CA ALA A 6 49.49 18.23 -37.59
C ALA A 6 49.46 17.21 -36.45
N PRO A 7 48.91 17.55 -35.27
CA PRO A 7 48.89 16.65 -34.12
C PRO A 7 48.09 15.39 -34.43
N THR A 8 48.74 14.24 -34.33
CA THR A 8 48.16 12.92 -34.54
C THR A 8 47.12 12.64 -33.46
N PHE A 9 45.86 12.40 -33.86
CA PHE A 9 44.81 12.01 -32.92
C PHE A 9 45.13 10.64 -32.34
N VAL A 10 45.46 10.59 -31.05
CA VAL A 10 45.61 9.35 -30.29
C VAL A 10 44.23 8.98 -29.72
N PRO A 11 43.56 7.93 -30.22
CA PRO A 11 42.30 7.50 -29.63
C PRO A 11 42.51 7.11 -28.17
N PRO A 12 41.64 7.53 -27.25
CA PRO A 12 41.77 7.19 -25.84
C PRO A 12 41.72 5.66 -25.66
N PRO A 13 42.42 5.11 -24.66
CA PRO A 13 42.48 3.68 -24.43
C PRO A 13 41.08 3.07 -24.37
N THR A 14 40.98 1.90 -25.01
CA THR A 14 39.79 1.07 -25.21
C THR A 14 38.90 1.06 -23.97
N ARG A 15 37.59 1.29 -24.17
CA ARG A 15 36.53 1.34 -23.15
C ARG A 15 36.87 0.47 -21.93
N LEU A 16 37.10 1.10 -20.78
CA LEU A 16 37.22 0.39 -19.50
C LEU A 16 36.07 -0.61 -19.37
N SER A 17 36.41 -1.89 -19.19
CA SER A 17 35.42 -2.93 -18.97
C SER A 17 34.61 -2.55 -17.73
N LEU A 18 33.28 -2.50 -17.82
CA LEU A 18 32.42 -2.18 -16.67
C LEU A 18 32.73 -3.06 -15.44
N ARG A 19 33.23 -4.29 -15.67
CA ARG A 19 33.64 -5.23 -14.62
C ARG A 19 34.89 -4.81 -13.85
N SER A 20 35.74 -3.94 -14.39
CA SER A 20 36.92 -3.43 -13.68
C SER A 20 36.60 -2.25 -12.76
N VAL A 21 35.41 -1.65 -12.92
CA VAL A 21 34.97 -0.48 -12.14
C VAL A 21 33.92 -0.85 -11.09
N VAL A 22 33.12 -1.90 -11.35
CA VAL A 22 32.07 -2.37 -10.42
C VAL A 22 32.61 -3.50 -9.53
N PRO A 23 32.64 -3.33 -8.20
CA PRO A 23 33.00 -4.39 -7.27
C PRO A 23 32.10 -5.62 -7.46
N VAL A 24 32.69 -6.81 -7.54
CA VAL A 24 31.95 -8.06 -7.68
C VAL A 24 31.29 -8.39 -6.33
N ASP A 25 29.96 -8.45 -6.30
CA ASP A 25 29.20 -8.89 -5.13
C ASP A 25 29.11 -10.43 -5.13
N HIS A 26 30.08 -11.09 -4.48
CA HIS A 26 30.15 -12.56 -4.39
C HIS A 26 28.93 -13.19 -3.71
N LEU A 27 28.19 -12.43 -2.89
CA LEU A 27 27.01 -12.91 -2.16
C LEU A 27 25.70 -12.67 -2.92
N GLN A 28 25.75 -11.98 -4.06
CA GLN A 28 24.60 -11.79 -4.94
C GLN A 28 23.89 -13.10 -5.33
N PRO A 29 24.56 -14.17 -5.81
CA PRO A 29 23.86 -15.41 -6.17
C PRO A 29 23.21 -16.08 -4.96
N VAL A 30 23.86 -16.06 -3.79
CA VAL A 30 23.31 -16.60 -2.54
C VAL A 30 22.03 -15.85 -2.16
N ARG A 31 22.08 -14.51 -2.19
CA ARG A 31 20.93 -13.64 -1.91
C ARG A 31 19.77 -13.91 -2.87
N LEU A 32 20.04 -13.99 -4.18
CA LEU A 32 19.00 -14.29 -5.17
C LEU A 32 18.39 -15.67 -4.93
N GLY A 33 19.21 -16.67 -4.61
CA GLY A 33 18.75 -18.01 -4.24
C GLY A 33 17.83 -18.00 -3.02
N LEU A 34 18.20 -17.27 -1.96
CA LEU A 34 17.38 -17.12 -0.74
C LEU A 34 16.06 -16.38 -1.00
N MET A 35 16.10 -15.30 -1.78
CA MET A 35 14.88 -14.56 -2.14
C MET A 35 13.94 -15.42 -2.99
N PHE A 36 14.48 -16.19 -3.94
CA PHE A 36 13.70 -17.08 -4.79
C PHE A 36 13.10 -18.25 -4.00
N SER A 37 13.90 -18.90 -3.15
CA SER A 37 13.41 -20.01 -2.31
C SER A 37 12.34 -19.53 -1.34
N TYR A 38 12.52 -18.36 -0.72
CA TYR A 38 11.49 -17.74 0.10
C TYR A 38 10.23 -17.42 -0.68
N LEU A 39 10.35 -16.79 -1.86
CA LEU A 39 9.19 -16.45 -2.70
C LEU A 39 8.42 -17.71 -3.11
N LEU A 40 9.11 -18.78 -3.50
CA LEU A 40 8.50 -20.05 -3.84
C LEU A 40 7.77 -20.65 -2.63
N ALA A 41 8.41 -20.70 -1.47
CA ALA A 41 7.80 -21.19 -0.23
C ALA A 41 6.57 -20.35 0.16
N TYR A 42 6.65 -19.03 0.02
CA TYR A 42 5.55 -18.12 0.30
C TYR A 42 4.38 -18.35 -0.67
N LEU A 43 4.62 -18.48 -1.97
CA LEU A 43 3.58 -18.77 -2.97
C LEU A 43 2.90 -20.13 -2.73
N LEU A 44 3.68 -21.16 -2.35
CA LEU A 44 3.14 -22.46 -1.96
C LEU A 44 2.29 -22.35 -0.70
N TRP A 45 2.75 -21.60 0.30
CA TRP A 45 1.99 -21.34 1.51
C TRP A 45 0.68 -20.59 1.22
N LEU A 46 0.71 -19.56 0.36
CA LEU A 46 -0.48 -18.85 -0.12
C LEU A 46 -1.46 -19.80 -0.83
N ARG A 47 -0.95 -20.74 -1.63
CA ARG A 47 -1.78 -21.70 -2.34
C ARG A 47 -2.44 -22.70 -1.39
N LEU A 48 -1.76 -23.10 -0.33
CA LEU A 48 -2.22 -24.11 0.63
C LEU A 48 -3.11 -23.55 1.74
N LYS A 49 -2.82 -22.32 2.20
CA LYS A 49 -3.53 -21.69 3.32
C LYS A 49 -4.47 -20.59 2.85
N GLY A 50 -4.18 -19.90 1.75
CA GLY A 50 -4.91 -18.72 1.30
C GLY A 50 -4.15 -17.44 1.59
N LEU A 51 -4.78 -16.29 1.33
CA LEU A 51 -4.13 -14.99 1.51
C LEU A 51 -4.01 -14.60 3.01
N PRO A 52 -2.84 -14.10 3.47
CA PRO A 52 -2.69 -13.47 4.77
C PRO A 52 -3.36 -12.10 4.72
N ILE A 53 -4.51 -11.99 5.37
CA ILE A 53 -5.26 -10.73 5.47
C ILE A 53 -4.82 -9.94 6.71
N ASP A 54 -4.21 -10.62 7.70
CA ASP A 54 -3.76 -9.97 8.92
C ASP A 54 -2.40 -9.27 8.74
N ARG A 55 -2.27 -8.11 9.37
CA ARG A 55 -1.06 -7.26 9.29
C ARG A 55 0.19 -7.90 9.88
N ILE A 56 0.05 -8.80 10.87
CA ILE A 56 1.20 -9.39 11.58
C ILE A 56 1.89 -10.41 10.67
N SER A 57 1.12 -11.33 10.07
CA SER A 57 1.63 -12.31 9.12
C SER A 57 2.30 -11.63 7.93
N VAL A 58 1.71 -10.55 7.41
CA VAL A 58 2.32 -9.75 6.33
C VAL A 58 3.62 -9.11 6.78
N ALA A 59 3.65 -8.46 7.96
CA ALA A 59 4.86 -7.82 8.48
C ALA A 59 6.01 -8.81 8.71
N ILE A 60 5.72 -9.98 9.30
CA ILE A 60 6.70 -11.05 9.48
C ILE A 60 7.22 -11.55 8.13
N SER A 61 6.32 -11.76 7.17
CA SER A 61 6.69 -12.21 5.82
C SER A 61 7.64 -11.22 5.13
N VAL A 62 7.29 -9.93 5.18
CA VAL A 62 8.15 -8.86 4.66
C VAL A 62 9.49 -8.82 5.39
N ALA A 63 9.51 -8.97 6.72
CA ALA A 63 10.75 -8.97 7.49
C ALA A 63 11.68 -10.13 7.10
N ILE A 64 11.15 -11.35 6.96
CA ILE A 64 11.93 -12.52 6.50
C ILE A 64 12.47 -12.28 5.09
N PHE A 65 11.64 -11.76 4.18
CA PHE A 65 12.08 -11.44 2.83
C PHE A 65 13.20 -10.41 2.82
N LEU A 66 13.10 -9.34 3.63
CA LEU A 66 14.15 -8.33 3.77
C LEU A 66 15.44 -8.93 4.32
N VAL A 67 15.36 -9.86 5.28
CA VAL A 67 16.54 -10.59 5.76
C VAL A 67 17.21 -11.34 4.62
N CYS A 68 16.47 -12.12 3.84
CA CYS A 68 16.99 -12.80 2.65
C CYS A 68 17.62 -11.81 1.66
N ALA A 69 16.96 -10.68 1.41
CA ALA A 69 17.37 -9.66 0.45
C ALA A 69 18.58 -8.81 0.89
N PHE A 70 18.96 -8.85 2.17
CA PHE A 70 20.07 -8.05 2.69
C PHE A 70 21.26 -8.88 3.17
N VAL A 71 21.21 -10.21 2.99
CA VAL A 71 22.38 -11.08 3.20
C VAL A 71 23.57 -10.55 2.39
N GLY A 72 24.70 -10.39 3.08
CA GLY A 72 25.95 -9.91 2.49
C GLY A 72 26.07 -8.40 2.30
N ARG A 73 25.05 -7.61 2.66
CA ARG A 73 25.12 -6.14 2.62
C ARG A 73 25.87 -5.59 3.85
N SER A 74 26.47 -4.41 3.68
CA SER A 74 27.20 -3.74 4.75
C SER A 74 26.32 -3.41 5.96
N TRP A 75 26.91 -3.33 7.16
CA TRP A 75 26.22 -2.89 8.38
C TRP A 75 25.59 -1.50 8.25
N ARG A 76 26.21 -0.61 7.46
CA ARG A 76 25.63 0.70 7.15
C ARG A 76 24.32 0.58 6.39
N THR A 77 24.24 -0.33 5.42
CA THR A 77 23.03 -0.59 4.63
C THR A 77 21.90 -1.14 5.52
N TRP A 78 22.24 -2.04 6.45
CA TRP A 78 21.32 -2.54 7.46
C TRP A 78 20.83 -1.43 8.39
N GLY A 79 21.71 -0.56 8.86
CA GLY A 79 21.34 0.59 9.69
C GLY A 79 20.35 1.53 8.99
N ILE A 80 20.58 1.82 7.70
CA ILE A 80 19.65 2.64 6.89
C ILE A 80 18.30 1.94 6.77
N LEU A 81 18.27 0.64 6.43
CA LEU A 81 17.03 -0.12 6.34
C LEU A 81 16.24 -0.10 7.66
N LEU A 82 16.92 -0.31 8.80
CA LEU A 82 16.27 -0.33 10.11
C LEU A 82 15.66 1.03 10.46
N VAL A 83 16.36 2.13 10.17
CA VAL A 83 15.83 3.48 10.36
C VAL A 83 14.60 3.71 9.47
N ASP A 84 14.68 3.32 8.20
CA ASP A 84 13.57 3.45 7.25
C ASP A 84 12.34 2.62 7.69
N CYS A 85 12.57 1.39 8.15
CA CYS A 85 11.53 0.54 8.74
C CYS A 85 10.93 1.16 10.00
N ALA A 86 11.74 1.73 10.87
CA ALA A 86 11.26 2.41 12.09
C ALA A 86 10.36 3.60 11.73
N PHE A 87 10.73 4.44 10.75
CA PHE A 87 9.87 5.52 10.28
C PHE A 87 8.55 5.00 9.70
N TYR A 88 8.60 3.92 8.91
CA TYR A 88 7.39 3.29 8.38
C TYR A 88 6.47 2.75 9.48
N ILE A 89 7.04 2.09 10.50
CA ILE A 89 6.30 1.59 11.66
C ILE A 89 5.66 2.75 12.44
N VAL A 90 6.41 3.81 12.72
CA VAL A 90 5.90 5.00 13.42
C VAL A 90 4.74 5.63 12.64
N MET A 91 4.84 5.72 11.32
CA MET A 91 3.77 6.21 10.45
C MET A 91 2.51 5.34 10.55
N TRP A 92 2.64 4.02 10.55
CA TRP A 92 1.50 3.10 10.72
C TRP A 92 0.88 3.17 12.12
N LEU A 93 1.70 3.23 13.17
CA LEU A 93 1.22 3.40 14.55
C LEU A 93 0.47 4.73 14.71
N ALA A 94 0.94 5.79 14.06
CA ALA A 94 0.22 7.07 14.04
C ALA A 94 -1.15 6.91 13.39
N TYR A 95 -1.24 6.26 12.23
CA TYR A 95 -2.52 5.95 11.57
C TYR A 95 -3.47 5.14 12.47
N GLU A 96 -2.99 4.07 13.10
CA GLU A 96 -3.81 3.23 13.99
C GLU A 96 -4.33 4.03 15.19
N LYS A 97 -3.49 4.87 15.80
CA LYS A 97 -3.91 5.76 16.89
C LYS A 97 -4.93 6.80 16.42
N THR A 98 -4.76 7.36 15.24
CA THR A 98 -5.70 8.36 14.72
C THR A 98 -7.10 7.78 14.50
N ARG A 99 -7.22 6.49 14.14
CA ARG A 99 -8.52 5.83 14.03
C ARG A 99 -9.28 5.81 15.35
N GLY A 100 -8.68 5.31 16.43
CA GLY A 100 -9.35 5.30 17.74
C GLY A 100 -9.67 6.72 18.22
N ALA A 101 -8.77 7.67 17.96
CA ALA A 101 -8.98 9.08 18.29
C ALA A 101 -10.08 9.76 17.47
N ALA A 102 -10.45 9.24 16.30
CA ALA A 102 -11.57 9.77 15.52
C ALA A 102 -12.92 9.40 16.13
N ASP A 103 -13.03 8.20 16.71
CA ASP A 103 -14.25 7.70 17.34
C ASP A 103 -14.46 8.28 18.74
N ASP A 104 -13.39 8.35 19.54
CA ASP A 104 -13.46 8.76 20.96
C ASP A 104 -13.11 10.23 21.20
N GLY A 105 -12.54 10.92 20.20
CA GLY A 105 -11.87 12.20 20.37
C GLY A 105 -10.53 12.09 21.11
N PHE A 106 -9.77 13.18 21.15
CA PHE A 106 -8.51 13.23 21.90
C PHE A 106 -8.19 14.64 22.41
N GLN A 107 -7.37 14.72 23.45
CA GLN A 107 -6.87 15.99 23.97
C GLN A 107 -5.48 16.30 23.43
N VAL A 108 -5.28 17.55 23.00
CA VAL A 108 -3.98 18.05 22.55
C VAL A 108 -3.29 18.75 23.71
N PHE A 109 -2.25 18.11 24.26
CA PHE A 109 -1.44 18.61 25.38
C PHE A 109 -2.24 19.02 26.64
N GLY A 110 -3.46 18.49 26.81
CA GLY A 110 -4.37 18.88 27.90
C GLY A 110 -4.94 20.30 27.78
N LEU A 111 -4.75 20.97 26.64
CA LEU A 111 -5.14 22.37 26.42
C LEU A 111 -6.47 22.50 25.67
N PHE A 112 -6.75 21.61 24.73
CA PHE A 112 -8.00 21.60 23.98
C PHE A 112 -8.37 20.18 23.53
N GLN A 113 -9.67 19.91 23.49
CA GLN A 113 -10.24 18.64 23.05
C GLN A 113 -10.64 18.73 21.58
N VAL A 114 -10.24 17.73 20.81
CA VAL A 114 -10.59 17.55 19.39
C VAL A 114 -11.50 16.34 19.29
N GLY A 115 -12.75 16.58 18.87
CA GLY A 115 -13.76 15.54 18.74
C GLY A 115 -14.28 14.95 20.08
N PRO A 116 -15.11 13.90 20.00
CA PRO A 116 -15.63 13.32 18.77
C PRO A 116 -16.60 14.29 18.07
N TYR A 117 -16.50 14.37 16.75
CA TYR A 117 -17.40 15.19 15.94
C TYR A 117 -18.58 14.35 15.44
N PRO A 118 -19.77 14.95 15.24
CA PRO A 118 -20.91 14.21 14.72
C PRO A 118 -20.61 13.68 13.32
N LEU A 119 -21.00 12.43 13.07
CA LEU A 119 -20.83 11.77 11.79
C LEU A 119 -21.61 12.52 10.70
N GLN A 120 -20.92 12.91 9.62
CA GLN A 120 -21.56 13.54 8.48
C GLN A 120 -22.15 12.47 7.57
N VAL A 121 -23.45 12.24 7.73
CA VAL A 121 -24.16 11.17 7.03
C VAL A 121 -24.56 11.58 5.61
N GLU A 122 -25.04 12.81 5.45
CA GLU A 122 -25.59 13.29 4.16
C GLU A 122 -24.56 14.02 3.29
N SER A 123 -23.46 14.52 3.85
CA SER A 123 -22.58 15.46 3.14
C SER A 123 -22.01 14.87 1.86
N MET A 124 -21.37 13.70 1.95
CA MET A 124 -20.76 13.03 0.80
C MET A 124 -21.81 12.61 -0.23
N ARG A 125 -22.98 12.12 0.23
CA ARG A 125 -24.10 11.79 -0.65
C ARG A 125 -24.59 13.02 -1.43
N ASN A 126 -24.79 14.15 -0.76
CA ASN A 126 -25.30 15.36 -1.38
C ASN A 126 -24.31 15.93 -2.39
N ILE A 127 -23.01 15.85 -2.09
CA ILE A 127 -21.94 16.21 -3.04
C ILE A 127 -21.98 15.30 -4.26
N ASP A 128 -22.03 13.97 -4.07
CA ASP A 128 -22.16 13.01 -5.17
C ASP A 128 -23.40 13.28 -6.01
N ARG A 129 -24.58 13.45 -5.38
CA ARG A 129 -25.82 13.78 -6.09
C ARG A 129 -25.70 15.08 -6.88
N ALA A 130 -25.05 16.11 -6.34
CA ALA A 130 -24.82 17.35 -7.06
C ALA A 130 -23.92 17.12 -8.30
N MET A 131 -22.84 16.35 -8.16
CA MET A 131 -21.93 16.02 -9.26
C MET A 131 -22.57 15.13 -10.34
N PHE A 132 -23.48 14.24 -9.93
CA PHE A 132 -24.18 13.29 -10.80
C PHE A 132 -25.64 13.71 -11.09
N PHE A 133 -25.91 15.01 -11.16
CA PHE A 133 -27.18 15.58 -11.64
C PHE A 133 -28.44 15.06 -10.92
N GLY A 134 -28.35 14.88 -9.61
CA GLY A 134 -29.43 14.39 -8.76
C GLY A 134 -29.51 12.86 -8.64
N HIS A 135 -28.57 12.13 -9.23
CA HIS A 135 -28.50 10.67 -9.11
C HIS A 135 -27.55 10.22 -8.01
N ASP A 136 -27.90 9.14 -7.31
CA ASP A 136 -27.01 8.47 -6.37
C ASP A 136 -26.12 7.48 -7.14
N PRO A 137 -24.81 7.77 -7.37
CA PRO A 137 -23.97 6.97 -8.26
C PRO A 137 -23.79 5.52 -7.78
N ASN A 138 -23.75 5.31 -6.45
CA ASN A 138 -23.67 3.98 -5.87
C ASN A 138 -24.89 3.10 -6.23
N THR A 139 -26.09 3.68 -6.18
CA THR A 139 -27.33 3.00 -6.55
C THR A 139 -27.36 2.72 -8.04
N VAL A 140 -27.06 3.74 -8.87
CA VAL A 140 -27.02 3.58 -10.34
C VAL A 140 -26.06 2.47 -10.76
N LEU A 141 -24.84 2.44 -10.20
CA LEU A 141 -23.87 1.41 -10.52
C LEU A 141 -24.35 0.01 -10.12
N GLN A 142 -24.98 -0.14 -8.95
CA GLN A 142 -25.48 -1.45 -8.53
C GLN A 142 -26.69 -1.90 -9.35
N ASP A 143 -27.62 -1.01 -9.66
CA ASP A 143 -28.79 -1.33 -10.49
C ASP A 143 -28.40 -1.84 -11.89
N HIS A 144 -27.29 -1.34 -12.44
CA HIS A 144 -26.85 -1.69 -13.81
C HIS A 144 -25.82 -2.81 -13.88
N PHE A 145 -24.95 -2.94 -12.86
CA PHE A 145 -23.81 -3.86 -12.92
C PHE A 145 -23.84 -4.93 -11.83
N TRP A 146 -24.60 -4.75 -10.76
CA TRP A 146 -24.64 -5.78 -9.72
C TRP A 146 -25.60 -6.90 -10.11
N GLU A 147 -25.07 -8.11 -10.14
CA GLU A 147 -25.85 -9.34 -10.28
C GLU A 147 -25.43 -10.37 -9.23
N ARG A 148 -26.30 -11.34 -8.94
CA ARG A 148 -25.96 -12.47 -8.07
C ARG A 148 -24.82 -13.32 -8.64
N SER A 149 -24.75 -13.48 -9.96
CA SER A 149 -23.65 -14.18 -10.63
C SER A 149 -22.45 -13.24 -10.81
N VAL A 150 -21.23 -13.75 -10.61
CA VAL A 150 -20.01 -12.96 -10.83
C VAL A 150 -19.78 -12.78 -12.32
N ARG A 151 -19.56 -11.54 -12.74
CA ARG A 151 -19.24 -11.16 -14.11
C ARG A 151 -17.74 -10.85 -14.26
N TRP A 152 -17.26 -10.83 -15.49
CA TRP A 152 -15.85 -10.54 -15.79
C TRP A 152 -15.40 -9.17 -15.25
N TYR A 153 -16.28 -8.16 -15.27
CA TYR A 153 -15.96 -6.83 -14.76
C TYR A 153 -15.82 -6.79 -13.24
N ASP A 154 -16.49 -7.70 -12.51
CA ASP A 154 -16.27 -7.82 -11.07
C ASP A 154 -14.87 -8.32 -10.76
N VAL A 155 -14.35 -9.23 -11.59
CA VAL A 155 -12.97 -9.73 -11.49
C VAL A 155 -11.98 -8.60 -11.73
N VAL A 156 -12.19 -7.81 -12.78
CA VAL A 156 -11.34 -6.66 -13.09
C VAL A 156 -11.42 -5.58 -12.00
N ALA A 157 -12.61 -5.26 -11.51
CA ALA A 157 -12.82 -4.28 -10.45
C ALA A 157 -12.18 -4.73 -9.14
N SER A 158 -12.39 -5.99 -8.74
CA SER A 158 -11.74 -6.56 -7.56
C SER A 158 -10.22 -6.60 -7.69
N ALA A 159 -9.68 -6.97 -8.85
CA ALA A 159 -8.23 -6.97 -9.09
C ALA A 159 -7.65 -5.56 -9.02
N THR A 160 -8.34 -4.58 -9.61
CA THR A 160 -7.96 -3.16 -9.53
C THR A 160 -7.97 -2.68 -8.07
N TYR A 161 -9.02 -3.01 -7.31
CA TYR A 161 -9.11 -2.70 -5.89
C TYR A 161 -7.95 -3.34 -5.10
N MET A 162 -7.55 -4.58 -5.43
CA MET A 162 -6.40 -5.24 -4.79
C MET A 162 -5.07 -4.54 -5.02
N THR A 163 -4.91 -3.77 -6.10
CA THR A 163 -3.67 -3.00 -6.32
C THR A 163 -3.44 -1.96 -5.23
N HIS A 164 -4.49 -1.49 -4.54
CA HIS A 164 -4.38 -0.57 -3.42
C HIS A 164 -3.48 -1.12 -2.30
N PHE A 165 -3.49 -2.45 -2.10
CA PHE A 165 -2.71 -3.12 -1.06
C PHE A 165 -1.32 -3.55 -1.54
N VAL A 166 -1.18 -3.85 -2.84
CA VAL A 166 0.05 -4.45 -3.38
C VAL A 166 0.98 -3.40 -3.99
N PHE A 167 0.43 -2.46 -4.75
CA PHE A 167 1.23 -1.53 -5.56
C PHE A 167 2.10 -0.58 -4.72
N PRO A 168 1.60 0.04 -3.62
CA PRO A 168 2.45 0.89 -2.78
C PRO A 168 3.64 0.14 -2.17
N ILE A 169 3.44 -1.13 -1.78
CA ILE A 169 4.50 -1.98 -1.21
C ILE A 169 5.57 -2.28 -2.25
N ILE A 170 5.18 -2.65 -3.47
CA ILE A 170 6.10 -2.88 -4.58
C ILE A 170 6.86 -1.59 -4.91
N ALA A 171 6.15 -0.46 -5.02
CA ALA A 171 6.77 0.83 -5.31
C ALA A 171 7.81 1.22 -4.25
N MET A 172 7.50 1.04 -2.96
CA MET A 172 8.46 1.24 -1.87
C MET A 172 9.69 0.34 -2.04
N ALA A 173 9.51 -0.96 -2.25
CA ALA A 173 10.64 -1.88 -2.38
C ALA A 173 11.52 -1.55 -3.60
N VAL A 174 10.91 -1.31 -4.76
CA VAL A 174 11.60 -0.97 -6.01
C VAL A 174 12.36 0.35 -5.87
N LEU A 175 11.73 1.39 -5.34
CA LEU A 175 12.40 2.68 -5.17
C LEU A 175 13.53 2.61 -4.15
N TRP A 176 13.38 1.82 -3.08
CA TRP A 176 14.43 1.66 -2.09
C TRP A 176 15.70 1.05 -2.72
N VAL A 177 15.52 0.03 -3.56
CA VAL A 177 16.62 -0.68 -4.24
C VAL A 177 17.23 0.18 -5.37
N LEU A 178 16.41 0.86 -6.17
CA LEU A 178 16.89 1.60 -7.35
C LEU A 178 17.43 2.99 -7.01
N SER A 179 16.80 3.70 -6.08
CA SER A 179 17.20 5.05 -5.70
C SER A 179 16.61 5.46 -4.36
N HIS A 180 17.41 5.33 -3.30
CA HIS A 180 17.02 5.76 -1.95
C HIS A 180 16.55 7.22 -1.90
N ARG A 181 17.12 8.11 -2.74
CA ARG A 181 16.63 9.50 -2.89
C ARG A 181 15.18 9.56 -3.38
N GLN A 182 14.80 8.76 -4.35
CA GLN A 182 13.41 8.70 -4.83
C GLN A 182 12.51 8.00 -3.83
N TRP A 183 13.01 7.00 -3.12
CA TRP A 183 12.30 6.37 -2.01
C TRP A 183 11.93 7.39 -0.93
N VAL A 184 12.87 8.20 -0.47
CA VAL A 184 12.61 9.27 0.53
C VAL A 184 11.56 10.26 0.01
N ARG A 185 11.63 10.65 -1.27
CA ARG A 185 10.63 11.55 -1.87
C ARG A 185 9.24 10.92 -1.93
N PHE A 186 9.17 9.62 -2.27
CA PHE A 186 7.93 8.86 -2.25
C PHE A 186 7.36 8.78 -0.84
N MET A 187 8.18 8.38 0.14
CA MET A 187 7.76 8.22 1.54
C MET A 187 7.27 9.52 2.16
N LYS A 188 7.91 10.66 1.85
CA LYS A 188 7.42 11.97 2.30
C LYS A 188 6.01 12.25 1.78
N ARG A 189 5.77 12.05 0.48
CA ARG A 189 4.45 12.26 -0.13
C ARG A 189 3.42 11.28 0.41
N PHE A 190 3.80 10.02 0.56
CA PHE A 190 2.95 8.96 1.10
C PHE A 190 2.53 9.29 2.55
N ALA A 191 3.50 9.65 3.40
CA ALA A 191 3.24 10.05 4.78
C ALA A 191 2.39 11.32 4.87
N THR A 192 2.63 12.32 4.00
CA THR A 192 1.79 13.52 3.94
C THR A 192 0.35 13.18 3.54
N LEU A 193 0.15 12.38 2.50
CA LEU A 193 -1.18 11.99 2.04
C LEU A 193 -1.93 11.21 3.13
N LEU A 194 -1.25 10.26 3.78
CA LEU A 194 -1.79 9.52 4.91
C LEU A 194 -2.16 10.45 6.07
N GLY A 195 -1.26 11.35 6.45
CA GLY A 195 -1.48 12.30 7.54
C GLY A 195 -2.65 13.26 7.27
N VAL A 196 -2.76 13.77 6.05
CA VAL A 196 -3.91 14.60 5.63
C VAL A 196 -5.20 13.78 5.65
N GLY A 197 -5.17 12.53 5.16
CA GLY A 197 -6.32 11.63 5.23
C GLY A 197 -6.77 11.40 6.67
N CYS A 198 -5.85 11.04 7.56
CA CYS A 198 -6.10 10.88 8.99
C CYS A 198 -6.72 12.13 9.62
N LEU A 199 -6.16 13.31 9.32
CA LEU A 199 -6.69 14.59 9.81
C LEU A 199 -8.13 14.82 9.35
N LEU A 200 -8.43 14.58 8.07
CA LEU A 200 -9.77 14.72 7.53
C LEU A 200 -10.75 13.72 8.17
N PHE A 201 -10.34 12.47 8.40
CA PHE A 201 -11.17 11.48 9.08
C PHE A 201 -11.54 11.89 10.51
N VAL A 202 -10.62 12.52 11.24
CA VAL A 202 -10.88 13.05 12.58
C VAL A 202 -11.81 14.26 12.52
N LEU A 203 -11.48 15.26 11.69
CA LEU A 203 -12.17 16.55 11.70
C LEU A 203 -13.53 16.50 10.99
N LEU A 204 -13.64 15.67 9.96
CA LEU A 204 -14.80 15.54 9.08
C LEU A 204 -15.17 14.06 8.96
N PRO A 205 -15.59 13.41 10.06
CA PRO A 205 -15.97 12.00 10.01
C PRO A 205 -17.19 11.84 9.09
N THR A 206 -17.10 10.96 8.10
CA THR A 206 -18.14 10.75 7.09
C THR A 206 -18.68 9.32 7.14
N ALA A 207 -19.99 9.18 6.96
CA ALA A 207 -20.59 7.86 6.87
C ALA A 207 -20.29 7.24 5.49
N PRO A 208 -19.76 6.00 5.41
CA PRO A 208 -19.64 5.32 4.13
C PRO A 208 -21.04 4.94 3.60
N PRO A 209 -21.21 4.76 2.28
CA PRO A 209 -22.53 4.64 1.64
C PRO A 209 -23.34 3.43 2.13
N TRP A 210 -22.68 2.31 2.43
CA TRP A 210 -23.35 1.14 3.01
C TRP A 210 -23.91 1.40 4.42
N MET A 211 -23.23 2.20 5.23
CA MET A 211 -23.70 2.56 6.57
C MET A 211 -24.86 3.55 6.47
N ALA A 212 -24.74 4.51 5.55
CA ALA A 212 -25.82 5.45 5.23
C ALA A 212 -27.09 4.73 4.73
N ALA A 213 -26.94 3.63 3.98
CA ALA A 213 -28.05 2.77 3.58
C ALA A 213 -28.65 2.02 4.78
N GLU A 214 -27.82 1.27 5.51
CA GLU A 214 -28.25 0.33 6.55
C GLU A 214 -28.78 1.02 7.82
N LYS A 215 -28.06 2.02 8.32
CA LYS A 215 -28.38 2.67 9.61
C LYS A 215 -29.28 3.90 9.47
N TYR A 216 -29.28 4.54 8.29
CA TYR A 216 -29.93 5.84 8.10
C TYR A 216 -30.95 5.85 6.95
N GLY A 217 -31.10 4.76 6.19
CA GLY A 217 -32.10 4.66 5.12
C GLY A 217 -31.93 5.67 3.98
N LEU A 218 -30.72 6.22 3.79
CA LEU A 218 -30.47 7.24 2.77
C LEU A 218 -30.34 6.66 1.35
N PHE A 219 -30.11 5.36 1.23
CA PHE A 219 -30.04 4.64 -0.03
C PHE A 219 -30.92 3.39 0.05
N PRO A 220 -31.34 2.81 -1.09
CA PRO A 220 -31.70 1.39 -1.15
C PRO A 220 -30.56 0.51 -0.61
N GLU A 221 -30.85 -0.75 -0.30
CA GLU A 221 -29.84 -1.67 0.23
C GLU A 221 -28.65 -1.81 -0.74
N LEU A 222 -27.44 -1.47 -0.27
CA LEU A 222 -26.22 -1.50 -1.06
C LEU A 222 -25.35 -2.71 -0.70
N GLN A 223 -24.87 -3.41 -1.73
CA GLN A 223 -24.04 -4.60 -1.59
C GLN A 223 -22.56 -4.27 -1.34
N ARG A 224 -21.99 -4.82 -0.27
CA ARG A 224 -20.58 -4.59 0.15
C ARG A 224 -19.63 -5.69 -0.34
N ASN A 225 -19.32 -5.68 -1.64
CA ASN A 225 -18.68 -6.84 -2.27
C ASN A 225 -17.42 -6.53 -3.12
N ALA A 226 -16.58 -5.59 -2.67
CA ALA A 226 -15.37 -5.16 -3.40
C ALA A 226 -14.40 -6.32 -3.77
N GLY A 227 -14.37 -7.41 -3.00
CA GLY A 227 -13.53 -8.58 -3.24
C GLY A 227 -14.22 -9.77 -3.94
N ARG A 228 -15.45 -9.64 -4.44
CA ARG A 228 -16.22 -10.78 -5.01
C ARG A 228 -15.52 -11.43 -6.20
N GLY A 229 -14.96 -10.63 -7.11
CA GLY A 229 -14.27 -11.14 -8.29
C GLY A 229 -12.95 -11.83 -7.95
N PHE A 230 -12.23 -11.33 -6.95
CA PHE A 230 -10.98 -11.96 -6.48
C PHE A 230 -11.25 -13.32 -5.81
N ARG A 231 -12.31 -13.41 -4.99
CA ARG A 231 -12.77 -14.68 -4.40
C ARG A 231 -13.24 -15.69 -5.45
N HIS A 232 -13.89 -15.22 -6.52
CA HIS A 232 -14.31 -16.06 -7.64
C HIS A 232 -13.12 -16.75 -8.34
N LEU A 233 -11.94 -16.12 -8.37
CA LEU A 233 -10.71 -16.73 -8.89
C LEU A 233 -10.06 -17.75 -7.93
N GLY A 234 -10.69 -18.04 -6.78
CA GLY A 234 -10.16 -18.98 -5.78
C GLY A 234 -9.17 -18.36 -4.80
N PHE A 235 -9.00 -17.04 -4.80
CA PHE A 235 -8.21 -16.33 -3.79
C PHE A 235 -9.06 -16.04 -2.55
N ASN A 236 -9.29 -17.07 -1.74
CA ASN A 236 -9.94 -16.95 -0.45
C ASN A 236 -8.88 -16.72 0.64
N GLY A 237 -9.11 -15.77 1.55
CA GLY A 237 -8.22 -15.54 2.70
C GLY A 237 -8.34 -16.65 3.75
N PHE A 238 -7.28 -16.89 4.53
CA PHE A 238 -7.25 -17.94 5.57
C PHE A 238 -7.85 -17.52 6.92
N VAL A 239 -8.14 -16.23 7.13
CA VAL A 239 -8.71 -15.80 8.41
C VAL A 239 -10.23 -15.88 8.33
N ASN A 240 -10.79 -16.83 9.08
CA ASN A 240 -12.23 -17.13 9.19
C ASN A 240 -13.08 -16.01 9.79
N ASP A 241 -12.55 -14.81 10.00
CA ASP A 241 -13.34 -13.72 10.52
C ASP A 241 -12.78 -12.36 10.11
N TYR A 242 -13.31 -11.83 9.01
CA TYR A 242 -13.29 -10.39 8.76
C TYR A 242 -14.01 -9.64 9.90
N ASN A 243 -14.85 -10.32 10.68
CA ASN A 243 -15.53 -9.74 11.84
C ASN A 243 -14.58 -9.54 13.02
N VAL A 244 -13.56 -10.38 13.23
CA VAL A 244 -12.67 -10.29 14.42
C VAL A 244 -11.44 -9.41 14.17
N ALA A 245 -11.01 -9.26 12.92
CA ALA A 245 -9.88 -8.36 12.59
C ALA A 245 -10.30 -6.88 12.46
N LEU A 246 -11.60 -6.60 12.34
CA LEU A 246 -12.15 -5.24 12.24
C LEU A 246 -13.07 -4.84 13.42
N SER A 247 -13.37 -5.74 14.38
CA SER A 247 -14.33 -5.45 15.47
C SER A 247 -13.88 -4.40 16.49
N ASN A 248 -12.61 -3.98 16.47
CA ASN A 248 -12.10 -2.99 17.43
C ASN A 248 -11.78 -1.64 16.77
N GLY A 249 -12.48 -1.33 15.67
CA GLY A 249 -12.45 -0.03 15.02
C GLY A 249 -13.53 0.11 13.94
N ASN A 250 -14.70 -0.49 14.19
CA ASN A 250 -16.04 -0.21 13.64
C ASN A 250 -17.06 -1.19 14.24
#